data_AF-A0A2G9G9J5-F1
#
_entry.id   AF-A0A2G9G9J5-F1
#
_cell.length_a   1.000
_cell.length_b   1.000
_cell.length_c   1.000
_cell.angle_alpha   90.00
_cell.angle_beta   90.00
_cell.angle_gamma   90.00
#
_symmetry.space_group_name_H-M   'P 1'
#
loop_
_entity.id
_entity.type
_entity.pdbx_description
1 polymer ?
#
loop_
_entity_poly.entity_id
_entity_poly.type
_entity_poly.pdbx_seq_one_letter_code
_entity_poly.pdbx_strand_id
1 'polypeptide(L)'
;MAKNLLAMILKTNKLIDARNTIAKWVEDDLQAQYFMLVSMSNKLQKQHENMKHAIKIYTYLQDLSRYEHFMTSKELFQMRMGEGASVHECSLKMIGLIEKLSNLECGFDHPVSP
;
A
#
# COMPACT_ATOMS: atom_id res chain seq x y z
N MET A 1 -36.06 20.87 -35.02
CA MET A 1 -35.92 19.40 -34.97
C MET A 1 -34.45 18.95 -35.01
N ALA A 2 -33.64 19.36 -35.99
CA ALA A 2 -32.23 18.95 -36.12
C ALA A 2 -31.31 19.28 -34.92
N LYS A 3 -31.48 20.46 -34.29
CA LYS A 3 -30.67 20.86 -33.11
C LYS A 3 -30.82 19.91 -31.91
N ASN A 4 -32.03 19.38 -31.69
CA ASN A 4 -32.30 18.46 -30.57
C ASN A 4 -31.73 17.07 -30.83
N LEU A 5 -31.74 16.62 -32.10
CA LEU A 5 -31.15 15.35 -32.50
C LEU A 5 -29.62 15.36 -32.28
N LEU A 6 -28.94 16.44 -32.67
CA LEU A 6 -27.50 16.60 -32.48
C LEU A 6 -27.12 16.59 -30.99
N ALA A 7 -27.89 17.30 -30.16
CA ALA A 7 -27.66 17.33 -28.71
C ALA A 7 -27.83 15.93 -28.07
N MET A 8 -28.81 15.15 -28.53
CA MET A 8 -29.02 13.78 -28.07
C MET A 8 -27.86 12.87 -28.45
N ILE A 9 -27.40 12.93 -29.71
CA ILE A 9 -26.26 12.13 -30.19
C ILE A 9 -24.99 12.43 -29.37
N LEU A 10 -24.69 13.71 -29.14
CA LEU A 10 -23.52 14.12 -28.36
C LEU A 10 -23.60 13.60 -26.92
N LYS A 11 -24.78 13.65 -26.29
CA LYS A 11 -25.01 13.09 -24.96
C LYS A 11 -24.80 11.58 -24.93
N THR A 12 -25.31 10.87 -25.92
CA THR A 12 -25.15 9.41 -26.04
C THR A 12 -23.68 9.02 -26.19
N ASN A 13 -22.92 9.73 -27.04
CA ASN A 13 -21.49 9.47 -27.21
C ASN A 13 -20.71 9.67 -25.90
N LYS A 14 -20.96 10.76 -25.17
CA LYS A 14 -20.35 10.99 -23.86
C LYS A 14 -20.66 9.88 -22.85
N LEU A 15 -21.88 9.32 -22.87
CA LEU A 15 -22.25 8.20 -22.01
C LEU A 15 -21.54 6.91 -22.40
N ILE A 16 -21.32 6.68 -23.70
CA ILE A 16 -20.55 5.53 -24.20
C ILE A 16 -19.09 5.65 -23.75
N ASP A 17 -18.48 6.82 -23.91
CA ASP A 17 -17.10 7.07 -23.48
C ASP A 17 -16.92 6.84 -21.97
N ALA A 18 -17.86 7.34 -21.17
CA ALA A 18 -17.85 7.11 -19.72
C ALA A 18 -17.97 5.61 -19.37
N ARG A 19 -18.82 4.86 -20.05
CA ARG A 19 -18.96 3.41 -19.85
C ARG A 19 -17.69 2.65 -20.21
N ASN A 20 -17.08 2.99 -21.34
CA ASN A 20 -15.81 2.37 -21.76
C ASN A 20 -14.69 2.65 -20.75
N THR A 21 -14.66 3.88 -20.21
CA THR A 21 -13.70 4.27 -19.17
C THR A 21 -13.89 3.45 -17.89
N ILE A 22 -15.15 3.28 -17.45
CA ILE A 22 -15.46 2.46 -16.27
C ILE A 22 -15.09 1.00 -16.50
N ALA A 23 -15.42 0.44 -17.67
CA ALA A 23 -15.09 -0.95 -17.99
C ALA A 23 -13.58 -1.20 -17.95
N LYS A 24 -12.80 -0.29 -18.53
CA LYS A 24 -11.34 -0.34 -18.46
C LYS A 24 -10.82 -0.25 -17.02
N TRP A 25 -11.36 0.65 -16.21
CA TRP A 25 -10.95 0.77 -14.80
C TRP A 25 -11.20 -0.51 -14.01
N VAL A 26 -12.33 -1.19 -14.25
CA VAL A 26 -12.64 -2.48 -13.60
C VAL A 26 -11.65 -3.56 -14.02
N GLU A 27 -11.27 -3.59 -15.30
CA GLU A 27 -10.27 -4.53 -15.82
C GLU A 27 -8.87 -4.28 -15.21
N ASP A 28 -8.44 -3.01 -15.21
CA ASP A 28 -7.15 -2.60 -14.64
C ASP A 28 -7.08 -2.90 -13.12
N ASP A 29 -8.15 -2.64 -12.36
CA ASP A 29 -8.24 -2.96 -10.91
C ASP A 29 -8.16 -4.47 -10.66
N LEU A 30 -8.86 -5.28 -11.47
CA LEU A 30 -8.81 -6.74 -11.38
C LEU A 30 -7.41 -7.28 -11.68
N GLN A 31 -6.77 -6.75 -12.72
CA GLN A 31 -5.41 -7.14 -13.09
C GLN A 31 -4.40 -6.78 -11.98
N ALA A 32 -4.49 -5.57 -11.45
CA ALA A 32 -3.66 -5.14 -10.32
C ALA A 32 -3.85 -6.04 -9.09
N GLN A 33 -5.10 -6.36 -8.75
CA GLN A 33 -5.42 -7.27 -7.64
C GLN A 33 -4.77 -8.64 -7.84
N TYR A 34 -4.88 -9.24 -9.02
CA TYR A 34 -4.26 -10.55 -9.29
C TYR A 34 -2.74 -10.50 -9.18
N PHE A 35 -2.09 -9.49 -9.75
CA PHE A 35 -0.64 -9.34 -9.64
C PHE A 35 -0.20 -9.19 -8.18
N MET A 36 -0.91 -8.38 -7.40
CA MET A 36 -0.62 -8.22 -5.97
C MET A 36 -0.76 -9.56 -5.23
N LEU A 37 -1.86 -10.29 -5.42
CA LEU A 37 -2.11 -11.56 -4.74
C LEU A 37 -1.09 -12.65 -5.10
N VAL A 38 -0.73 -12.78 -6.38
CA VAL A 38 0.25 -13.79 -6.84
C VAL A 38 1.67 -13.47 -6.36
N SER A 39 1.99 -12.20 -6.12
CA SER A 39 3.29 -11.79 -5.59
C SER A 39 3.43 -12.04 -4.08
N MET A 40 2.35 -12.40 -3.39
CA MET A 40 2.34 -12.65 -1.96
C MET A 40 2.73 -14.08 -1.60
N SER A 41 3.17 -14.27 -0.35
CA SER A 41 3.21 -15.60 0.24
C SER A 41 1.80 -16.18 0.41
N ASN A 42 1.67 -17.51 0.39
CA ASN A 42 0.37 -18.20 0.55
C ASN A 42 -0.43 -17.75 1.78
N LYS A 43 0.25 -17.46 2.90
CA LYS A 43 -0.40 -17.00 4.13
C LYS A 43 -1.01 -15.61 3.94
N LEU A 44 -0.24 -14.70 3.36
CA LEU A 44 -0.66 -13.32 3.14
C LEU A 44 -1.74 -13.24 2.05
N GLN A 45 -1.61 -14.03 0.98
CA GLN A 45 -2.62 -14.14 -0.08
C GLN A 45 -4.00 -14.55 0.48
N LYS A 46 -4.06 -15.59 1.33
CA LYS A 46 -5.31 -16.05 1.95
C LYS A 46 -5.99 -14.98 2.81
N GLN A 47 -5.22 -14.07 3.41
CA GLN A 47 -5.79 -12.96 4.19
C GLN A 47 -6.46 -11.90 3.30
N HIS A 48 -6.10 -11.83 2.01
CA HIS A 48 -6.48 -10.75 1.10
C HIS A 48 -7.33 -11.19 -0.10
N GLU A 49 -7.50 -12.50 -0.33
CA GLU A 49 -8.23 -13.06 -1.49
C GLU A 49 -9.68 -12.57 -1.61
N ASN A 50 -10.30 -12.16 -0.51
CA ASN A 50 -11.68 -11.66 -0.47
C ASN A 50 -11.78 -10.12 -0.60
N MET A 51 -10.66 -9.40 -0.69
CA MET A 51 -10.68 -7.95 -0.84
C MET A 51 -11.01 -7.57 -2.27
N LYS A 52 -12.12 -6.84 -2.48
CA LYS A 52 -12.68 -6.59 -3.82
C LYS A 52 -11.83 -5.74 -4.78
N HIS A 53 -10.96 -4.87 -4.28
CA HIS A 53 -10.24 -3.89 -5.08
C HIS A 53 -8.76 -3.87 -4.72
N ALA A 54 -7.89 -3.67 -5.72
CA ALA A 54 -6.46 -3.62 -5.54
C ALA A 54 -6.06 -2.52 -4.53
N ILE A 55 -6.76 -1.38 -4.57
CA ILE A 55 -6.49 -0.26 -3.66
C ILE A 55 -6.62 -0.65 -2.19
N LYS A 56 -7.57 -1.54 -1.84
CA LYS A 56 -7.75 -1.98 -0.44
C LYS A 56 -6.59 -2.82 0.05
N ILE A 57 -6.09 -3.70 -0.83
CA ILE A 57 -4.92 -4.52 -0.56
C ILE A 57 -3.71 -3.60 -0.37
N TYR A 58 -3.52 -2.64 -1.28
CA TYR A 58 -2.41 -1.69 -1.22
C TYR A 58 -2.42 -0.86 0.07
N THR A 59 -3.56 -0.26 0.43
CA THR A 59 -3.68 0.56 1.64
C THR A 59 -3.39 -0.26 2.90
N TYR A 60 -3.87 -1.50 2.96
CA TYR A 60 -3.62 -2.36 4.11
C TYR A 60 -2.13 -2.69 4.26
N LEU A 61 -1.45 -3.05 3.18
CA LEU A 61 -0.02 -3.32 3.20
C LEU A 61 0.79 -2.08 3.59
N GLN A 62 0.39 -0.91 3.10
CA GLN A 62 1.01 0.36 3.47
C GLN A 62 0.82 0.68 4.96
N ASP A 63 -0.38 0.45 5.50
CA ASP A 63 -0.67 0.58 6.93
C ASP A 63 0.17 -0.37 7.78
N LEU A 64 0.29 -1.62 7.34
CA LEU A 64 1.10 -2.63 8.03
C LEU A 64 2.57 -2.22 8.06
N SER A 65 3.12 -1.78 6.92
CA SER A 65 4.51 -1.28 6.85
C SER A 65 4.73 -0.06 7.77
N ARG A 66 3.83 0.92 7.74
CA ARG A 66 3.88 2.09 8.64
C ARG A 66 3.82 1.70 10.11
N TYR A 67 2.97 0.74 10.44
CA TYR A 67 2.85 0.23 11.80
C TYR A 67 4.13 -0.47 12.26
N GLU A 68 4.72 -1.33 11.41
CA GLU A 68 5.98 -2.02 11.71
C GLU A 68 7.15 -1.05 11.89
N HIS A 69 7.21 -0.02 11.04
CA HIS A 69 8.20 1.05 11.16
C HIS A 69 8.01 1.79 12.48
N PHE A 70 6.79 2.25 12.78
CA PHE A 70 6.48 2.94 14.04
C PHE A 70 6.84 2.11 15.27
N MET A 71 6.46 0.83 15.30
CA MET A 71 6.74 -0.06 16.43
C MET A 71 8.24 -0.30 16.61
N THR A 72 8.99 -0.46 15.51
CA THR A 72 10.44 -0.66 15.55
C THR A 72 11.17 0.61 16.00
N SER A 73 10.79 1.78 15.48
CA SER A 73 11.32 3.07 15.93
C SER A 73 11.01 3.30 17.41
N LYS A 74 9.77 3.02 17.84
CA LYS A 74 9.36 3.14 19.23
C LYS A 74 10.21 2.26 20.15
N GLU A 75 10.45 1.00 19.78
CA GLU A 75 11.31 0.11 20.56
C GLU A 75 12.74 0.66 20.67
N LEU A 76 13.31 1.15 19.56
CA LEU A 76 14.65 1.73 19.54
C LEU A 76 14.75 2.96 20.46
N PHE A 77 13.82 3.91 20.36
CA PHE A 77 13.83 5.14 21.18
C PHE A 77 13.52 4.89 22.65
N GLN A 78 12.76 3.85 22.96
CA GLN A 78 12.45 3.47 24.35
C GLN A 78 13.54 2.61 24.98
N MET A 79 14.50 2.13 24.20
CA MET A 79 15.58 1.28 24.70
C MET A 79 16.42 2.05 25.71
N ARG A 80 16.56 1.48 26.90
CA ARG A 80 17.45 1.98 27.95
C ARG A 80 18.31 0.84 28.43
N MET A 81 19.58 1.16 28.66
CA MET A 81 20.49 0.23 29.30
C MET A 81 20.26 0.28 30.81
N GLY A 82 19.90 -0.86 31.40
CA GLY A 82 19.77 -0.97 32.86
C GLY A 82 21.13 -0.91 33.55
N GLU A 83 21.14 -0.50 34.82
CA GLU A 83 22.36 -0.54 35.64
C GLU A 83 22.86 -1.99 35.78
N GLY A 84 24.15 -2.21 35.51
CA GLY A 84 24.76 -3.54 35.49
C GLY A 84 24.47 -4.38 34.24
N ALA A 85 23.69 -3.88 33.27
CA ALA A 85 23.46 -4.58 32.00
C ALA A 85 24.73 -4.64 31.13
N SER A 86 24.79 -5.59 30.19
CA SER A 86 25.91 -5.69 29.25
C SER A 86 25.80 -4.66 28.13
N VAL A 87 26.83 -3.81 27.96
CA VAL A 87 26.92 -2.85 26.84
C VAL A 87 26.88 -3.59 25.50
N HIS A 88 27.55 -4.73 25.42
CA HIS A 88 27.61 -5.54 24.19
C HIS A 88 26.23 -6.06 23.80
N GLU A 89 25.46 -6.59 24.74
CA GLU A 89 24.10 -7.08 24.46
C GLU A 89 23.15 -5.94 24.06
N CYS A 90 23.24 -4.82 24.79
CA CYS A 90 22.47 -3.61 24.49
C CYS A 90 22.77 -3.09 23.08
N SER A 91 24.05 -2.96 22.71
CA SER A 91 24.47 -2.48 21.40
C SER A 91 24.08 -3.43 20.27
N LEU A 92 24.18 -4.75 20.45
CA LEU A 92 23.71 -5.72 19.45
C LEU A 92 22.20 -5.59 19.20
N LYS A 93 21.40 -5.42 20.25
CA LYS A 93 19.96 -5.21 20.09
C LYS A 93 19.68 -3.91 19.32
N MET A 94 20.42 -2.86 19.62
CA MET A 94 20.35 -1.57 18.93
C MET A 94 20.65 -1.71 17.44
N ILE A 95 21.73 -2.42 17.10
CA ILE A 95 22.13 -2.71 15.71
C ILE A 95 21.00 -3.45 14.99
N GLY A 96 20.45 -4.51 15.58
CA GLY A 96 19.36 -5.27 14.96
C GLY A 96 18.10 -4.44 14.71
N LEU A 97 17.76 -3.49 15.59
CA LEU A 97 16.64 -2.56 15.36
C LEU A 97 16.93 -1.56 14.24
N ILE A 98 18.16 -1.05 14.13
CA ILE A 98 18.57 -0.15 13.05
C ILE A 98 18.57 -0.87 11.71
N GLU A 99 19.09 -2.10 11.65
CA GLU A 99 19.05 -2.93 10.44
C GLU A 99 17.61 -3.22 10.02
N LYS A 100 16.73 -3.52 10.98
CA LYS A 100 15.30 -3.72 10.70
C LYS A 100 14.65 -2.45 10.13
N LEU A 101 14.96 -1.27 10.67
CA LEU A 101 14.46 0.00 10.14
C LEU A 101 14.96 0.25 8.72
N SER A 102 16.25 0.04 8.46
CA SER A 102 16.83 0.19 7.11
C SER A 102 16.13 -0.70 6.07
N ASN A 103 15.74 -1.92 6.46
CA ASN A 103 14.99 -2.82 5.58
C ASN A 103 13.53 -2.37 5.35
N LEU A 104 12.93 -1.65 6.31
CA LEU A 104 11.57 -1.11 6.21
C LEU A 104 11.51 0.21 5.42
N GLU A 105 12.61 0.96 5.35
CA GLU A 105 12.72 2.24 4.64
C GLU A 105 12.68 2.11 3.09
N CYS A 106 12.78 0.88 2.57
CA CYS A 106 12.63 0.57 1.13
C CYS A 106 11.18 0.77 0.66
N GLY A 107 10.75 2.04 0.53
CA GLY A 107 9.43 2.42 0.04
C GLY A 107 8.94 3.82 0.41
N PHE A 108 9.70 4.59 1.21
CA PHE A 108 9.32 5.95 1.63
C PHE A 108 9.93 7.07 0.76
N ASP A 109 10.40 6.78 -0.46
CA ASP A 109 10.65 7.80 -1.48
C ASP A 109 9.32 8.37 -2.03
N HIS A 110 8.41 8.77 -1.15
CA HIS A 110 7.36 9.70 -1.52
C HIS A 110 7.89 11.09 -1.20
N PRO A 111 8.08 11.98 -2.19
CA PRO A 111 8.37 13.37 -1.89
C PRO A 111 7.24 13.87 -1.00
N VAL A 112 7.60 14.37 0.18
CA VAL A 112 6.67 15.03 1.09
C VAL A 112 6.05 16.16 0.28
N SER A 113 4.78 16.03 -0.10
CA SER A 113 4.06 17.13 -0.74
C SER A 113 4.03 18.31 0.24
N PRO A 114 4.30 19.54 -0.22
CA PRO A 114 4.29 20.74 0.62
C PRO A 114 2.93 21.00 1.28
#